data_AF-A4WWI6-F1
#
_entry.id   AF-A4WWI6-F1
#
_cell.length_a   1.000
_cell.length_b   1.000
_cell.length_c   1.000
_cell.angle_alpha   90.00
_cell.angle_beta   90.00
_cell.angle_gamma   90.00
#
_symmetry.space_group_name_H-M   'P 1'
#
loop_
_entity.id
_entity.type
_entity.pdbx_description
1 polymer ?
#
loop_
_entity_poly.entity_id
_entity_poly.type
_entity_poly.pdbx_seq_one_letter_code
_entity_poly.pdbx_strand_id
1 'polypeptide(L)'
;MLARIEARAADHALAILGGFAAEPGDGLPEGTGSLILLGPREPGFWAHMTAQPEWRDGRPDPMDRWSARTITALAAEFGATALFPFGGPPWWPFYAWALRTGRAFASPVRLIVHDEAGLFFSCRGALALRERLEPVAGISPCARCASQPCLSACPVGALGAEGYDVPACHAFLDRPEGAPCLERGCAVRRACPRSQAHARMEAQSAYHMRQFHR
;
A
#
# COMPACT_ATOMS: atom_id res chain seq x y z
N MET A 1 -6.37 9.18 20.79
CA MET A 1 -5.35 9.52 19.77
C MET A 1 -5.70 8.93 18.41
N LEU A 2 -5.76 7.59 18.27
CA LEU A 2 -5.96 6.91 16.99
C LEU A 2 -7.17 7.40 16.17
N ALA A 3 -8.35 7.56 16.79
CA ALA A 3 -9.54 8.07 16.11
C ALA A 3 -9.37 9.52 15.58
N ARG A 4 -8.56 10.35 16.25
CA ARG A 4 -8.24 11.69 15.76
C ARG A 4 -7.30 11.62 14.56
N ILE A 5 -6.29 10.75 14.59
CA ILE A 5 -5.40 10.51 13.46
C ILE A 5 -6.21 10.02 12.25
N GLU A 6 -7.09 9.04 12.44
CA GLU A 6 -7.97 8.51 11.39
C GLU A 6 -8.82 9.62 10.76
N ALA A 7 -9.46 10.47 11.58
CA ALA A 7 -10.27 11.58 11.09
C ALA A 7 -9.44 12.60 10.29
N ARG A 8 -8.26 12.99 10.78
CA ARG A 8 -7.37 13.92 10.05
C ARG A 8 -6.79 13.31 8.78
N ALA A 9 -6.46 12.03 8.79
CA ALA A 9 -6.01 11.30 7.60
C ALA A 9 -7.13 11.24 6.54
N ALA A 10 -8.38 11.03 6.97
CA ALA A 10 -9.53 10.95 6.07
C ALA A 10 -9.78 12.26 5.30
N ASP A 11 -9.47 13.43 5.86
CA ASP A 11 -9.53 14.73 5.14
C ASP A 11 -8.62 14.76 3.89
N HIS A 12 -7.62 13.90 3.86
CA HIS A 12 -6.66 13.73 2.76
C HIS A 12 -6.90 12.44 1.95
N ALA A 13 -8.08 11.83 2.08
CA ALA A 13 -8.38 10.53 1.51
C ALA A 13 -7.35 9.44 1.88
N LEU A 14 -6.77 9.53 3.08
CA LEU A 14 -5.94 8.48 3.67
C LEU A 14 -6.72 7.69 4.72
N ALA A 15 -6.37 6.42 4.88
CA ALA A 15 -6.88 5.52 5.90
C ALA A 15 -5.71 4.87 6.65
N ILE A 16 -5.95 4.47 7.89
CA ILE A 16 -5.00 3.64 8.65
C ILE A 16 -5.06 2.21 8.13
N LEU A 17 -3.95 1.74 7.56
CA LEU A 17 -3.76 0.36 7.11
C LEU A 17 -3.40 -0.60 8.25
N GLY A 18 -3.36 -0.09 9.48
CA GLY A 18 -2.94 -0.82 10.67
C GLY A 18 -1.75 -0.15 11.35
N GLY A 19 -1.43 -0.63 12.55
CA GLY A 19 -0.28 -0.18 13.31
C GLY A 19 0.21 -1.27 14.24
N PHE A 20 1.32 -1.03 14.93
CA PHE A 20 1.86 -1.95 15.93
C PHE A 20 2.64 -1.18 17.01
N ALA A 21 2.76 -1.79 18.19
CA ALA A 21 3.64 -1.30 19.24
C ALA A 21 5.10 -1.58 18.89
N ALA A 22 5.94 -0.56 19.01
CA ALA A 22 7.36 -0.66 18.70
C ALA A 22 8.09 -1.63 19.64
N GLU A 23 9.01 -2.40 19.08
CA GLU A 23 9.86 -3.36 19.77
C GLU A 23 11.32 -3.18 19.32
N PRO A 24 12.31 -3.61 20.14
CA PRO A 24 13.70 -3.63 19.72
C PRO A 24 13.87 -4.39 18.41
N GLY A 25 14.55 -3.79 17.43
CA GLY A 25 14.83 -4.40 16.12
C GLY A 25 13.91 -3.96 14.97
N ASP A 26 12.87 -3.18 15.23
CA ASP A 26 12.00 -2.65 14.14
C ASP A 26 12.69 -1.62 13.24
N GLY A 27 13.86 -1.12 13.65
CA GLY A 27 14.56 -0.03 12.97
C GLY A 27 13.78 1.29 13.03
N LEU A 28 12.97 1.52 14.05
CA LEU A 28 12.22 2.77 14.21
C LEU A 28 13.09 3.88 14.83
N PRO A 29 12.77 5.16 14.62
CA PRO A 29 13.42 6.26 15.33
C PRO A 29 13.37 6.07 16.85
N GLU A 30 14.41 6.52 17.54
CA GLU A 30 14.50 6.41 19.00
C GLU A 30 13.30 7.08 19.69
N GLY A 31 12.78 6.43 20.73
CA GLY A 31 11.61 6.91 21.49
C GLY A 31 10.26 6.66 20.80
N THR A 32 10.23 5.93 19.67
CA THR A 32 8.97 5.48 19.06
C THR A 32 8.31 4.42 19.96
N GLY A 33 7.08 4.68 20.39
CA GLY A 33 6.22 3.72 21.10
C GLY A 33 5.30 2.92 20.17
N SER A 34 4.96 3.45 18.99
CA SER A 34 4.15 2.76 17.98
C SER A 34 4.34 3.30 16.57
N LEU A 35 4.08 2.45 15.59
CA LEU A 35 4.02 2.83 14.18
C LEU A 35 2.60 2.65 13.65
N ILE A 36 2.11 3.63 12.90
CA ILE A 36 0.87 3.53 12.11
C ILE A 36 1.21 3.63 10.63
N LEU A 37 0.68 2.73 9.81
CA LEU A 37 0.79 2.78 8.34
C LEU A 37 -0.42 3.48 7.74
N LEU A 38 -0.18 4.37 6.79
CA LEU A 38 -1.20 5.13 6.08
C LEU A 38 -1.22 4.76 4.60
N GLY A 39 -2.40 4.70 4.01
CA GLY A 39 -2.57 4.47 2.58
C GLY A 39 -3.89 5.01 2.04
N PRO A 40 -4.18 4.77 0.75
CA PRO A 40 -5.41 5.23 0.11
C PRO A 40 -6.67 4.81 0.85
N ARG A 41 -7.55 5.77 1.13
CA ARG A 41 -8.93 5.53 1.57
C ARG A 41 -9.82 5.46 0.34
N GLU A 42 -10.35 4.28 0.08
CA GLU A 42 -11.28 4.05 -1.02
C GLU A 42 -12.73 3.98 -0.53
N PRO A 43 -13.71 4.37 -1.35
CA PRO A 43 -13.57 5.00 -2.66
C PRO A 43 -13.18 6.49 -2.56
N GLY A 44 -12.60 7.04 -3.63
CA GLY A 44 -12.43 8.48 -3.83
C GLY A 44 -10.99 8.99 -3.77
N PHE A 45 -10.03 8.15 -3.35
CA PHE A 45 -8.62 8.54 -3.28
C PHE A 45 -8.09 9.04 -4.63
N TRP A 46 -8.39 8.35 -5.73
CA TRP A 46 -7.86 8.74 -7.04
C TRP A 46 -8.33 10.13 -7.50
N ALA A 47 -9.61 10.44 -7.29
CA ALA A 47 -10.15 11.77 -7.58
C ALA A 47 -9.51 12.84 -6.70
N HIS A 48 -9.33 12.55 -5.40
CA HIS A 48 -8.63 13.44 -4.48
C HIS A 48 -7.18 13.69 -4.93
N MET A 49 -6.43 12.64 -5.23
CA MET A 49 -5.01 12.72 -5.58
C MET A 49 -4.79 13.49 -6.87
N THR A 50 -5.56 13.20 -7.92
CA THR A 50 -5.43 13.89 -9.22
C THR A 50 -5.87 15.37 -9.18
N ALA A 51 -6.58 15.79 -8.13
CA ALA A 51 -6.91 17.18 -7.87
C ALA A 51 -5.79 17.95 -7.13
N GLN A 52 -4.77 17.26 -6.59
CA GLN A 52 -3.71 17.90 -5.82
C GLN A 52 -2.77 18.74 -6.70
N PRO A 53 -2.19 19.83 -6.15
CA PRO A 53 -1.24 20.67 -6.88
C PRO A 53 -0.06 19.88 -7.48
N GLU A 54 0.49 18.93 -6.73
CA GLU A 54 1.62 18.11 -7.17
C GLU A 54 1.28 17.28 -8.41
N TRP A 55 0.02 16.89 -8.59
CA TRP A 55 -0.41 16.16 -9.78
C TRP A 55 -0.43 17.03 -11.03
N ARG A 56 -0.69 18.33 -10.87
CA ARG A 56 -0.97 19.26 -11.95
C ARG A 56 0.24 20.07 -12.39
N ASP A 57 1.35 19.99 -11.66
CA ASP A 57 2.55 20.79 -11.91
C ASP A 57 3.54 20.16 -12.91
N GLY A 58 3.25 18.94 -13.40
CA GLY A 58 4.04 18.26 -14.43
C GLY A 58 5.41 17.76 -13.97
N ARG A 59 5.75 17.87 -12.68
CA ARG A 59 7.02 17.39 -12.13
C ARG A 59 6.94 15.90 -11.78
N PRO A 60 8.09 15.20 -11.68
CA PRO A 60 8.12 13.79 -11.31
C PRO A 60 7.55 13.52 -9.91
N ASP A 61 7.15 12.27 -9.71
CA ASP A 61 6.73 11.69 -8.43
C ASP A 61 5.64 12.48 -7.69
N PRO A 62 4.54 12.86 -8.36
CA PRO A 62 3.52 13.73 -7.78
C PRO A 62 2.88 13.13 -6.52
N MET A 63 2.68 11.81 -6.50
CA MET A 63 2.11 11.11 -5.35
C MET A 63 3.07 11.03 -4.16
N ASP A 64 4.37 10.88 -4.40
CA ASP A 64 5.37 10.83 -3.33
C ASP A 64 5.58 12.23 -2.74
N ARG A 65 5.64 13.27 -3.58
CA ARG A 65 5.69 14.67 -3.13
C ARG A 65 4.46 15.07 -2.33
N TRP A 66 3.26 14.67 -2.77
CA TRP A 66 2.03 14.87 -2.02
C TRP A 66 2.05 14.12 -0.68
N SER A 67 2.52 12.87 -0.67
CA SER A 67 2.65 12.07 0.55
C SER A 67 3.60 12.74 1.53
N ALA A 68 4.74 13.23 1.05
CA ALA A 68 5.73 13.93 1.85
C ALA A 68 5.16 15.21 2.49
N ARG A 69 4.45 16.05 1.73
CA ARG A 69 3.81 17.25 2.29
C ARG A 69 2.73 16.89 3.32
N THR A 70 1.82 16.00 2.94
CA THR A 70 0.60 15.72 3.71
C THR A 70 0.90 14.94 5.00
N ILE A 71 1.68 13.86 4.90
CA ILE A 71 1.97 13.00 6.07
C ILE A 71 2.96 13.68 7.02
N THR A 72 3.88 14.51 6.53
CA THR A 72 4.73 15.34 7.40
C THR A 72 3.89 16.34 8.18
N ALA A 73 2.90 16.97 7.56
CA ALA A 73 1.99 17.88 8.26
C ALA A 73 1.17 17.16 9.35
N LEU A 74 0.64 15.95 9.04
CA LEU A 74 -0.02 15.10 10.03
C LEU A 74 0.93 14.71 11.17
N ALA A 75 2.16 14.32 10.86
CA ALA A 75 3.16 13.97 11.87
C ALA A 75 3.43 15.15 12.81
N ALA A 76 3.60 16.37 12.28
CA ALA A 76 3.77 17.56 13.08
C ALA A 76 2.55 17.85 13.99
N GLU A 77 1.33 17.70 13.47
CA GLU A 77 0.09 17.89 14.24
C GLU A 77 0.01 16.95 15.46
N PHE A 78 0.50 15.71 15.31
CA PHE A 78 0.42 14.67 16.34
C PHE A 78 1.72 14.42 17.10
N GLY A 79 2.76 15.25 16.91
CA GLY A 79 4.07 15.06 17.54
C GLY A 79 4.77 13.75 17.14
N ALA A 80 4.48 13.24 15.95
CA ALA A 80 5.05 12.04 15.35
C ALA A 80 6.22 12.37 14.40
N THR A 81 6.94 11.33 13.99
CA THR A 81 7.88 11.38 12.87
C THR A 81 7.26 10.72 11.64
N ALA A 82 7.26 11.41 10.49
CA ALA A 82 6.80 10.84 9.23
C ALA A 82 7.90 9.97 8.59
N LEU A 83 7.55 8.75 8.18
CA LEU A 83 8.44 7.82 7.48
C LEU A 83 7.81 7.42 6.13
N PHE A 84 8.62 7.19 5.10
CA PHE A 84 8.12 7.01 3.73
C PHE A 84 8.66 5.74 3.06
N PRO A 85 7.87 5.04 2.21
CA PRO A 85 8.30 3.86 1.47
C PRO A 85 9.13 4.18 0.22
N PHE A 86 9.53 5.45 0.07
CA PHE A 86 10.31 6.03 -1.02
C PHE A 86 11.37 6.98 -0.43
N GLY A 87 12.27 7.51 -1.26
CA GLY A 87 13.41 8.33 -0.80
C GLY A 87 14.75 7.80 -1.30
N GLY A 88 15.73 7.67 -0.41
CA GLY A 88 17.03 7.03 -0.68
C GLY A 88 17.39 6.03 0.43
N PRO A 89 18.43 5.19 0.23
CA PRO A 89 18.92 4.30 1.27
C PRO A 89 19.45 5.07 2.50
N PRO A 90 19.38 4.49 3.73
CA PRO A 90 18.78 3.19 4.01
C PRO A 90 17.25 3.21 3.94
N TRP A 91 16.68 2.19 3.29
CA TRP A 91 15.24 2.06 3.11
C TRP A 91 14.55 1.54 4.36
N TRP A 92 13.37 2.07 4.65
CA TRP A 92 12.52 1.54 5.71
C TRP A 92 11.88 0.20 5.32
N PRO A 93 11.80 -0.78 6.24
CA PRO A 93 11.31 -2.12 5.93
C PRO A 93 9.76 -2.20 5.95
N PHE A 94 9.09 -1.39 5.12
CA PHE A 94 7.63 -1.29 5.07
C PHE A 94 6.91 -2.63 4.88
N TYR A 95 7.52 -3.58 4.18
CA TYR A 95 6.97 -4.93 4.06
C TYR A 95 6.89 -5.63 5.42
N ALA A 96 8.00 -5.66 6.17
CA ALA A 96 8.04 -6.27 7.50
C ALA A 96 7.10 -5.53 8.48
N TRP A 97 7.08 -4.20 8.43
CA TRP A 97 6.17 -3.39 9.22
C TRP A 97 4.70 -3.67 8.92
N ALA A 98 4.33 -3.87 7.65
CA ALA A 98 2.96 -4.23 7.29
C ALA A 98 2.54 -5.55 7.93
N LEU A 99 3.42 -6.56 7.94
CA LEU A 99 3.13 -7.85 8.58
C LEU A 99 2.94 -7.73 10.10
N ARG A 100 3.65 -6.81 10.76
CA ARG A 100 3.49 -6.56 12.20
C ARG A 100 2.14 -5.95 12.57
N THR A 101 1.44 -5.31 11.62
CA THR A 101 0.15 -4.67 11.91
C THR A 101 -0.96 -5.65 12.29
N GLY A 102 -0.81 -6.94 11.96
CA GLY A 102 -1.88 -7.92 12.08
C GLY A 102 -3.08 -7.66 11.15
N ARG A 103 -2.98 -6.71 10.22
CA ARG A 103 -4.00 -6.42 9.18
C ARG A 103 -3.52 -6.71 7.76
N ALA A 104 -2.20 -6.74 7.58
CA ALA A 104 -1.53 -7.15 6.37
C ALA A 104 -0.74 -8.45 6.60
N PHE A 105 -0.74 -9.32 5.59
CA PHE A 105 -0.21 -10.68 5.66
C PHE A 105 0.55 -11.03 4.38
N ALA A 106 1.42 -12.04 4.47
CA ALA A 106 1.97 -12.67 3.28
C ALA A 106 0.87 -13.46 2.56
N SER A 107 0.65 -13.16 1.27
CA SER A 107 -0.28 -13.89 0.43
C SER A 107 0.36 -15.14 -0.20
N PRO A 108 -0.43 -16.06 -0.78
CA PRO A 108 0.09 -17.19 -1.55
C PRO A 108 1.01 -16.80 -2.71
N VAL A 109 0.95 -15.55 -3.20
CA VAL A 109 1.80 -15.03 -4.28
C VAL A 109 2.92 -14.10 -3.78
N ARG A 110 3.27 -14.20 -2.49
CA ARG A 110 4.35 -13.44 -1.80
C ARG A 110 4.20 -11.91 -1.78
N LEU A 111 3.14 -11.35 -2.37
CA LEU A 111 2.74 -9.97 -2.16
C LEU A 111 2.01 -9.81 -0.82
N ILE A 112 1.93 -8.58 -0.32
CA ILE A 112 1.10 -8.24 0.83
C ILE A 112 -0.38 -8.37 0.45
N VAL A 113 -1.16 -9.06 1.29
CA VAL A 113 -2.62 -9.03 1.29
C VAL A 113 -3.12 -8.34 2.55
N HIS A 114 -3.99 -7.34 2.40
CA HIS A 114 -4.64 -6.62 3.50
C HIS A 114 -6.06 -7.15 3.72
N ASP A 115 -6.53 -7.11 4.96
CA ASP A 115 -7.87 -7.58 5.35
C ASP A 115 -9.01 -6.87 4.56
N GLU A 116 -8.84 -5.58 4.27
CA GLU A 116 -9.77 -4.78 3.47
C GLU A 116 -9.30 -4.56 2.04
N ALA A 117 -8.00 -4.26 1.85
CA ALA A 117 -7.48 -3.83 0.55
C ALA A 117 -7.07 -5.00 -0.34
N GLY A 118 -7.07 -6.23 0.19
CA GLY A 118 -6.58 -7.40 -0.53
C GLY A 118 -5.16 -7.21 -1.04
N LEU A 119 -4.91 -7.70 -2.26
CA LEU A 119 -3.62 -7.53 -2.95
C LEU A 119 -3.40 -6.12 -3.51
N PHE A 120 -4.35 -5.21 -3.26
CA PHE A 120 -4.25 -3.80 -3.56
C PHE A 120 -3.73 -2.98 -2.36
N PHE A 121 -3.14 -3.61 -1.34
CA PHE A 121 -2.37 -2.89 -0.33
C PHE A 121 -1.38 -1.90 -0.98
N SER A 122 -1.40 -0.65 -0.53
CA SER A 122 -0.53 0.42 -1.01
C SER A 122 -0.28 1.38 0.15
N CYS A 123 0.92 1.30 0.73
CA CYS A 123 1.31 2.21 1.81
C CYS A 123 1.88 3.49 1.22
N ARG A 124 1.50 4.63 1.80
CA ARG A 124 1.93 5.97 1.37
C ARG A 124 2.86 6.68 2.34
N GLY A 125 2.86 6.25 3.58
CA GLY A 125 3.79 6.67 4.61
C GLY A 125 3.37 6.08 5.95
N ALA A 126 4.11 6.44 6.99
CA ALA A 126 3.85 5.99 8.34
C ALA A 126 4.07 7.13 9.34
N LEU A 127 3.39 7.03 10.49
CA LEU A 127 3.57 7.90 11.64
C LEU A 127 4.22 7.08 12.76
N ALA A 128 5.47 7.43 13.10
CA ALA A 128 6.15 6.93 14.29
C ALA A 128 5.79 7.82 15.49
N LEU A 129 4.94 7.30 16.36
CA LEU A 129 4.40 7.98 17.54
C LEU A 129 5.21 7.63 18.78
N ARG A 130 5.29 8.56 19.73
CA ARG A 130 5.90 8.28 21.04
C ARG A 130 4.98 7.46 21.93
N GLU A 131 3.68 7.64 21.76
CA GLU A 131 2.66 6.88 22.48
C GLU A 131 2.64 5.43 22.02
N ARG A 132 2.52 4.53 23.00
CA ARG A 132 2.23 3.12 22.73
C ARG A 132 0.74 2.95 22.48
N LEU A 133 0.41 2.37 21.35
CA LEU A 133 -0.93 2.01 20.92
C LEU A 133 -1.10 0.50 20.99
N GLU A 134 -2.35 0.06 21.19
CA GLU A 134 -2.75 -1.35 21.16
C GLU A 134 -3.67 -1.58 19.95
N PRO A 135 -3.12 -1.69 18.73
CA PRO A 135 -3.91 -1.93 17.53
C PRO A 135 -4.41 -3.38 17.49
N VAL A 136 -5.60 -3.56 16.91
CA VAL A 136 -6.26 -4.86 16.84
C VAL A 136 -5.68 -5.69 15.70
N ALA A 137 -5.17 -6.87 16.04
CA ALA A 137 -4.76 -7.86 15.05
C ALA A 137 -5.96 -8.67 14.55
N GLY A 138 -6.01 -8.91 13.24
CA GLY A 138 -6.99 -9.73 12.57
C GLY A 138 -6.45 -11.11 12.18
N ILE A 139 -7.25 -11.83 11.39
CA ILE A 139 -6.87 -13.09 10.77
C ILE A 139 -6.66 -12.85 9.27
N SER A 140 -5.65 -13.50 8.70
CA SER A 140 -5.38 -13.41 7.27
C SER A 140 -6.63 -13.71 6.43
N PRO A 141 -6.99 -12.84 5.46
CA PRO A 141 -8.11 -13.12 4.56
C PRO A 141 -7.86 -14.37 3.70
N CYS A 142 -6.59 -14.77 3.52
CA CYS A 142 -6.24 -15.99 2.80
C CYS A 142 -6.63 -17.27 3.54
N ALA A 143 -6.72 -17.24 4.88
CA ALA A 143 -7.11 -18.41 5.67
C ALA A 143 -8.53 -18.91 5.35
N ARG A 144 -9.38 -18.05 4.77
CA ARG A 144 -10.75 -18.38 4.35
C ARG A 144 -10.93 -18.40 2.83
N CYS A 145 -9.85 -18.24 2.07
CA CYS A 145 -9.90 -18.18 0.61
C CYS A 145 -9.55 -19.55 0.02
N ALA A 146 -10.53 -20.44 -0.07
CA ALA A 146 -10.31 -21.81 -0.57
C ALA A 146 -9.86 -21.85 -2.04
N SER A 147 -10.40 -20.97 -2.90
CA SER A 147 -10.12 -20.97 -4.34
C SER A 147 -8.77 -20.36 -4.73
N GLN A 148 -8.13 -19.59 -3.84
CA GLN A 148 -6.84 -18.91 -4.05
C GLN A 148 -6.60 -18.41 -5.49
N PRO A 149 -7.54 -17.65 -6.08
CA PRO A 149 -7.55 -17.35 -7.52
C PRO A 149 -6.31 -16.56 -7.99
N CYS A 150 -5.62 -15.90 -7.06
CA CYS A 150 -4.36 -15.21 -7.33
C CYS A 150 -3.25 -16.13 -7.87
N LEU A 151 -3.26 -17.44 -7.56
CA LEU A 151 -2.23 -18.37 -8.01
C LEU A 151 -2.29 -18.71 -9.50
N SER A 152 -3.46 -18.61 -10.13
CA SER A 152 -3.66 -18.94 -11.55
C SER A 152 -4.02 -17.74 -12.42
N ALA A 153 -4.21 -16.57 -11.82
CA ALA A 153 -4.67 -15.38 -12.53
C ALA A 153 -3.60 -14.69 -13.40
N CYS A 154 -2.31 -15.02 -13.24
CA CYS A 154 -1.26 -14.44 -14.08
C CYS A 154 -1.29 -15.09 -15.48
N PRO A 155 -1.53 -14.33 -16.57
CA PRO A 155 -1.67 -14.92 -17.91
C PRO A 155 -0.40 -15.63 -18.42
N VAL A 156 0.76 -15.24 -17.88
CA VAL A 156 2.07 -15.76 -18.27
C VAL A 156 2.79 -16.45 -17.11
N GLY A 157 2.11 -16.69 -15.99
CA GLY A 157 2.72 -17.33 -14.81
C GLY A 157 3.85 -16.54 -14.13
N ALA A 158 4.05 -15.27 -14.49
CA ALA A 158 5.13 -14.44 -13.97
C ALA A 158 5.01 -14.12 -12.47
N LEU A 159 3.83 -14.23 -11.88
CA LEU A 159 3.62 -14.02 -10.44
C LEU A 159 2.81 -15.17 -9.87
N GLY A 160 3.40 -15.90 -8.92
CA GLY A 160 2.83 -17.12 -8.32
C GLY A 160 3.48 -17.47 -6.98
N ALA A 161 3.29 -18.71 -6.52
CA ALA A 161 3.85 -19.20 -5.24
C ALA A 161 5.38 -19.17 -5.18
N GLU A 162 6.03 -19.36 -6.33
CA GLU A 162 7.49 -19.38 -6.45
C GLU A 162 8.12 -17.98 -6.44
N GLY A 163 7.32 -16.93 -6.66
CA GLY A 163 7.79 -15.55 -6.63
C GLY A 163 7.29 -14.72 -7.81
N TYR A 164 8.05 -13.66 -8.11
CA TYR A 164 7.74 -12.70 -9.16
C TYR A 164 8.87 -12.66 -10.19
N ASP A 165 8.65 -13.27 -11.35
CA ASP A 165 9.46 -13.10 -12.55
C ASP A 165 9.13 -11.75 -13.22
N VAL A 166 9.81 -10.70 -12.73
CA VAL A 166 9.64 -9.33 -13.24
C VAL A 166 10.00 -9.23 -14.73
N PRO A 167 11.13 -9.79 -15.22
CA PRO A 167 11.43 -9.79 -16.66
C PRO A 167 10.32 -10.40 -17.53
N ALA A 168 9.80 -11.57 -17.19
CA ALA A 168 8.71 -12.20 -17.95
C ALA A 168 7.42 -11.36 -17.90
N CYS A 169 7.17 -10.68 -16.78
CA CYS A 169 6.05 -9.76 -16.66
C CYS A 169 6.19 -8.57 -17.60
N HIS A 170 7.34 -7.87 -17.62
CA HIS A 170 7.58 -6.75 -18.53
C HIS A 170 7.43 -7.18 -20.00
N ALA A 171 8.04 -8.30 -20.39
CA ALA A 171 7.91 -8.85 -21.75
C ALA A 171 6.46 -9.20 -22.14
N PHE A 172 5.58 -9.49 -21.17
CA PHE A 172 4.14 -9.62 -21.43
C PHE A 172 3.44 -8.27 -21.56
N LEU A 173 3.82 -7.28 -20.76
CA LEU A 173 3.25 -5.92 -20.81
C LEU A 173 3.61 -5.18 -22.11
N ASP A 174 4.73 -5.52 -22.75
CA ASP A 174 5.13 -4.99 -24.07
C ASP A 174 4.23 -5.48 -25.23
N ARG A 175 3.42 -6.52 -25.00
CA ARG A 175 2.56 -7.12 -26.02
C ARG A 175 1.12 -6.59 -25.94
N PRO A 176 0.35 -6.60 -27.06
CA PRO A 176 -1.07 -6.21 -27.04
C PRO A 176 -1.90 -6.96 -25.99
N GLU A 177 -1.62 -8.24 -25.75
CA GLU A 177 -2.29 -9.07 -24.75
C GLU A 177 -2.03 -8.60 -23.30
N GLY A 178 -0.97 -7.82 -23.08
CA GLY A 178 -0.63 -7.19 -21.81
C GLY A 178 -1.43 -5.94 -21.49
N ALA A 179 -2.09 -5.33 -22.48
CA ALA A 179 -2.84 -4.07 -22.31
C ALA A 179 -3.87 -4.10 -21.18
N PRO A 180 -4.68 -5.17 -20.98
CA PRO A 180 -5.60 -5.24 -19.84
C PRO A 180 -4.91 -5.16 -18.47
N CYS A 181 -3.67 -5.65 -18.33
CA CYS A 181 -2.90 -5.50 -17.10
C CYS A 181 -2.43 -4.05 -16.92
N LEU A 182 -2.01 -3.37 -18.00
CA LEU A 182 -1.60 -1.96 -17.97
C LEU A 182 -2.78 -1.00 -17.69
N GLU A 183 -3.97 -1.31 -18.19
CA GLU A 183 -5.15 -0.43 -18.10
C GLU A 183 -5.97 -0.65 -16.84
N ARG A 184 -6.03 -1.88 -16.35
CA ARG A 184 -6.93 -2.25 -15.24
C ARG A 184 -6.18 -2.58 -13.96
N GLY A 185 -4.88 -2.84 -14.06
CA GLY A 185 -4.06 -3.39 -12.99
C GLY A 185 -3.74 -4.87 -13.19
N CYS A 186 -2.66 -5.31 -12.55
CA CYS A 186 -2.21 -6.70 -12.51
C CYS A 186 -3.38 -7.69 -12.27
N ALA A 187 -3.53 -8.66 -13.17
CA ALA A 187 -4.59 -9.67 -13.10
C ALA A 187 -4.59 -10.46 -11.78
N VAL A 188 -3.40 -10.79 -11.25
CA VAL A 188 -3.25 -11.46 -9.94
C VAL A 188 -3.85 -10.62 -8.81
N ARG A 189 -3.56 -9.31 -8.78
CA ARG A 189 -4.10 -8.41 -7.75
C ARG A 189 -5.62 -8.27 -7.87
N ARG A 190 -6.15 -8.16 -9.08
CA ARG A 190 -7.59 -8.07 -9.38
C ARG A 190 -8.37 -9.36 -9.08
N ALA A 191 -7.71 -10.51 -9.14
CA ALA A 191 -8.34 -11.79 -8.85
C ALA A 191 -8.62 -12.02 -7.36
N CYS A 192 -7.93 -11.31 -6.46
CA CYS A 192 -8.17 -11.43 -5.02
C CYS A 192 -9.59 -10.95 -4.65
N PRO A 193 -10.41 -11.75 -3.96
CA PRO A 193 -11.77 -11.35 -3.57
C PRO A 193 -11.82 -10.09 -2.70
N ARG A 194 -10.79 -9.86 -1.86
CA ARG A 194 -10.68 -8.61 -1.08
C ARG A 194 -10.39 -7.40 -1.95
N SER A 195 -9.50 -7.55 -2.94
CA SER A 195 -9.22 -6.48 -3.91
C SER A 195 -10.46 -6.07 -4.69
N GLN A 196 -11.32 -7.03 -5.06
CA GLN A 196 -12.58 -6.76 -5.77
C GLN A 196 -13.55 -5.91 -4.94
N ALA A 197 -13.55 -6.10 -3.62
CA ALA A 197 -14.38 -5.33 -2.69
C ALA A 197 -13.79 -3.95 -2.31
N HIS A 198 -12.51 -3.70 -2.56
CA HIS A 198 -11.79 -2.50 -2.11
C HIS A 198 -12.09 -1.23 -2.95
N ALA A 199 -13.00 -1.28 -3.92
CA ALA A 199 -13.45 -0.14 -4.73
C ALA A 199 -12.33 0.74 -5.37
N ARG A 200 -11.12 0.19 -5.55
CA ARG A 200 -10.02 0.89 -6.23
C ARG A 200 -10.36 1.11 -7.70
N MET A 201 -10.23 2.35 -8.16
CA MET A 201 -10.45 2.70 -9.56
C MET A 201 -9.40 2.07 -10.48
N GLU A 202 -9.83 1.56 -11.64
CA GLU A 202 -8.91 1.01 -12.65
C GLU A 202 -7.88 2.06 -13.10
N ALA A 203 -8.27 3.34 -13.23
CA ALA A 203 -7.35 4.42 -13.60
C ALA A 203 -6.16 4.59 -12.63
N GLN A 204 -6.40 4.41 -11.32
CA GLN A 204 -5.33 4.40 -10.31
C GLN A 204 -4.42 3.19 -10.50
N SER A 205 -4.99 2.00 -10.69
CA SER A 205 -4.21 0.79 -10.98
C SER A 205 -3.38 0.95 -12.25
N ALA A 206 -3.95 1.57 -13.29
CA ALA A 206 -3.29 1.83 -14.56
C ALA A 206 -2.08 2.74 -14.40
N TYR A 207 -2.22 3.80 -13.60
CA TYR A 207 -1.10 4.68 -13.28
C TYR A 207 0.06 3.89 -12.64
N HIS A 208 -0.23 3.08 -11.62
CA HIS A 208 0.81 2.31 -10.94
C HIS A 208 1.45 1.25 -11.85
N MET A 209 0.68 0.60 -12.71
CA MET A 209 1.22 -0.34 -13.70
C MET A 209 2.13 0.37 -14.71
N ARG A 210 1.77 1.57 -15.15
CA ARG A 210 2.66 2.39 -15.98
C ARG A 210 3.92 2.83 -15.26
N GLN A 211 3.88 3.11 -13.95
CA GLN A 211 5.09 3.41 -13.18
C GLN A 211 5.99 2.19 -13.01
N PHE A 212 5.39 1.02 -12.76
CA PHE A 212 6.10 -0.25 -12.65
C PHE A 212 6.80 -0.62 -13.97
N HIS A 213 6.15 -0.38 -15.10
CA HIS A 213 6.65 -0.71 -16.44
C HIS A 213 7.47 0.42 -17.08
N ARG A 214 8.07 1.31 -16.28
CA ARG A 214 9.03 2.31 -16.79
C ARG A 214 10.41 1.73 -16.98
#